data_AF-A0A554IMW2-F1
#
_entry.id   AF-A0A554IMW2-F1
#
_cell.length_a   1.000
_cell.length_b   1.000
_cell.length_c   1.000
_cell.angle_alpha   90.00
_cell.angle_beta   90.00
_cell.angle_gamma   90.00
#
_symmetry.space_group_name_H-M   'P 1'
#
loop_
_entity.id
_entity.type
_entity.pdbx_description
1 polymer ?
#
loop_
_entity_poly.entity_id
_entity_poly.type
_entity_poly.pdbx_seq_one_letter_code
_entity_poly.pdbx_strand_id
1 'polypeptide(L)'
;MVKRIFKLFDREIGGLHEAAYLLGIFAFLSQLLGFLRDRLFASEFGAGPVLDAYYAAFRVPDLIFIVGASAVSLSVLIPFLGERLSEGKERARRFLDTVFSAFFLGMALISAVAYLVAPFLAGRFFPGFGEEQVAQTATLMRIMLLQPIFLGVSNLFASVTQLERRFFIYAASPILYNAGIIAGVLFLYPRVGVAGLAWGVALGALLHLAVQIPLLLRSG
;
A
#
# COMPACT_ATOMS: atom_id res chain seq x y z
N MET A 1 -29.01 -1.95 -1.99
CA MET A 1 -27.87 -1.06 -1.72
C MET A 1 -26.56 -1.59 -2.32
N VAL A 2 -26.20 -2.85 -2.07
CA VAL A 2 -24.97 -3.51 -2.56
C VAL A 2 -24.79 -3.48 -4.09
N LYS A 3 -25.86 -3.71 -4.88
CA LYS A 3 -25.79 -3.66 -6.36
C LYS A 3 -25.41 -2.29 -6.94
N ARG A 4 -25.68 -1.18 -6.24
CA ARG A 4 -25.29 0.18 -6.69
C ARG A 4 -23.81 0.44 -6.47
N ILE A 5 -23.25 -0.08 -5.37
CA ILE A 5 -21.82 0.02 -5.08
C ILE A 5 -21.03 -0.67 -6.18
N PHE A 6 -21.40 -1.90 -6.56
CA PHE A 6 -20.73 -2.61 -7.65
C PHE A 6 -20.82 -1.90 -9.02
N LYS A 7 -21.89 -1.13 -9.28
CA LYS A 7 -21.97 -0.32 -10.52
C LYS A 7 -20.98 0.85 -10.57
N LEU A 8 -20.52 1.35 -9.42
CA LEU A 8 -19.50 2.40 -9.36
C LEU A 8 -18.10 1.86 -9.68
N PHE A 9 -17.84 0.59 -9.38
CA PHE A 9 -16.58 -0.09 -9.69
C PHE A 9 -16.36 -0.28 -11.18
N ASP A 10 -17.47 -0.48 -11.92
CA ASP A 10 -17.43 -0.76 -13.36
C ASP A 10 -17.57 0.49 -14.24
N ARG A 11 -17.72 1.68 -13.63
CA ARG A 11 -17.97 2.90 -14.38
C ARG A 11 -16.68 3.43 -15.00
N GLU A 12 -16.62 3.40 -16.32
CA GLU A 12 -15.62 4.11 -17.10
C GLU A 12 -15.88 5.63 -17.03
N ILE A 13 -14.83 6.41 -16.81
CA ILE A 13 -14.92 7.87 -16.74
C ILE A 13 -14.29 8.45 -18.00
N GLY A 14 -15.16 8.90 -18.91
CA GLY A 14 -14.77 9.43 -20.21
C GLY A 14 -14.30 10.89 -20.17
N GLY A 15 -14.71 11.67 -19.16
CA GLY A 15 -14.33 13.07 -19.02
C GLY A 15 -13.06 13.27 -18.19
N LEU A 16 -12.09 14.03 -18.72
CA LEU A 16 -10.88 14.41 -17.97
C LEU A 16 -11.21 15.16 -16.68
N HIS A 17 -12.18 16.09 -16.74
CA HIS A 17 -12.65 16.87 -15.59
C HIS A 17 -13.35 15.99 -14.55
N GLU A 18 -14.18 15.03 -14.97
CA GLU A 18 -14.83 14.08 -14.07
C GLU A 18 -13.78 13.22 -13.32
N ALA A 19 -12.76 12.72 -14.03
CA ALA A 19 -11.67 11.97 -13.43
C ALA A 19 -10.87 12.85 -12.45
N ALA A 20 -10.56 14.08 -12.83
CA ALA A 20 -9.84 15.02 -11.98
C ALA A 20 -10.62 15.34 -10.69
N TYR A 21 -11.93 15.59 -10.78
CA TYR A 21 -12.76 15.85 -9.59
C TYR A 21 -12.85 14.64 -8.69
N LEU A 22 -13.06 13.44 -9.25
CA LEU A 22 -13.10 12.21 -8.48
C LEU A 22 -11.79 11.98 -7.73
N LEU A 23 -10.66 12.02 -8.44
CA LEU A 23 -9.34 11.81 -7.86
C LEU A 23 -9.02 12.88 -6.80
N GLY A 24 -9.35 14.15 -7.08
CA GLY A 24 -9.14 15.25 -6.14
C GLY A 24 -9.94 15.11 -4.85
N ILE A 25 -11.23 14.79 -4.94
CA ILE A 25 -12.10 14.60 -3.77
C ILE A 25 -11.58 13.43 -2.92
N PHE A 26 -11.25 12.30 -3.54
CA PHE A 26 -10.76 11.14 -2.82
C PHE A 26 -9.37 11.35 -2.21
N ALA A 27 -8.48 12.06 -2.90
CA ALA A 27 -7.19 12.46 -2.35
C ALA A 27 -7.36 13.37 -1.12
N PHE A 28 -8.27 14.35 -1.19
CA PHE A 28 -8.60 15.20 -0.06
C PHE A 28 -9.18 14.41 1.12
N LEU A 29 -10.12 13.51 0.87
CA LEU A 29 -10.68 12.63 1.90
C LEU A 29 -9.61 11.74 2.54
N SER A 30 -8.71 11.17 1.73
CA SER A 30 -7.58 10.39 2.22
C SER A 30 -6.66 11.22 3.13
N GLN A 31 -6.38 12.48 2.75
CA GLN A 31 -5.60 13.39 3.60
C GLN A 31 -6.32 13.75 4.90
N LEU A 32 -7.64 13.94 4.88
CA LEU A 32 -8.42 14.17 6.09
C LEU A 32 -8.33 12.97 7.07
N LEU A 33 -8.37 11.75 6.53
CA LEU A 33 -8.15 10.53 7.32
C LEU A 33 -6.70 10.42 7.82
N GLY A 34 -5.71 10.79 6.99
CA GLY A 34 -4.31 10.87 7.41
C GLY A 34 -4.11 11.84 8.58
N PHE A 35 -4.73 13.02 8.51
CA PHE A 35 -4.73 13.99 9.59
C PHE A 35 -5.40 13.43 10.87
N LEU A 36 -6.52 12.73 10.73
CA LEU A 36 -7.18 12.06 11.86
C LEU A 36 -6.27 11.00 12.49
N ARG A 37 -5.60 10.17 11.67
CA ARG A 37 -4.61 9.19 12.13
C ARG A 37 -3.49 9.86 12.92
N ASP A 38 -2.91 10.93 12.38
CA ASP A 38 -1.79 11.63 13.02
C ASP A 38 -2.23 12.29 14.34
N ARG A 39 -3.46 12.83 14.39
CA ARG A 39 -4.06 13.32 15.62
C ARG A 39 -4.26 12.21 16.66
N LEU A 40 -4.75 11.04 16.25
CA LEU A 40 -4.91 9.89 17.14
C LEU A 40 -3.56 9.42 17.69
N PHE A 41 -2.53 9.37 16.85
CA PHE A 41 -1.18 9.02 17.28
C PHE A 41 -0.65 10.04 18.30
N ALA A 42 -0.80 11.33 18.00
CA ALA A 42 -0.36 12.39 18.90
C ALA A 42 -1.12 12.37 20.24
N SER A 43 -2.43 12.07 20.25
CA SER A 43 -3.21 12.01 21.49
C SER A 43 -2.91 10.78 22.35
N GLU A 44 -2.67 9.63 21.72
CA GLU A 44 -2.42 8.37 22.45
C GLU A 44 -0.97 8.26 22.93
N PHE A 45 -0.01 8.73 22.13
CA PHE A 45 1.42 8.46 22.37
C PHE A 45 2.26 9.72 22.63
N GLY A 46 1.80 10.89 22.17
CA GLY A 46 2.61 12.11 22.17
C GLY A 46 3.89 12.00 21.34
N ALA A 47 4.75 13.00 21.44
CA ALA A 47 6.10 12.90 20.89
C ALA A 47 6.97 12.07 21.86
N GLY A 48 7.31 10.85 21.48
CA GLY A 48 8.06 9.95 22.36
C GLY A 48 8.50 8.64 21.69
N PRO A 49 9.17 7.75 22.46
CA PRO A 49 9.90 6.60 21.93
C PRO A 49 9.07 5.63 21.11
N VAL A 50 7.78 5.50 21.43
CA VAL A 50 6.83 4.62 20.73
C VAL A 50 6.58 5.08 19.30
N LEU A 51 6.27 6.37 19.10
CA LEU A 51 6.06 6.92 17.76
C LEU A 51 7.37 7.00 16.98
N ASP A 52 8.48 7.32 17.64
CA ASP A 52 9.79 7.32 17.00
C ASP A 52 10.14 5.94 16.44
N ALA A 53 9.94 4.88 17.23
CA ALA A 53 10.14 3.50 16.80
C ALA A 53 9.17 3.10 15.67
N TYR A 54 7.90 3.51 15.75
CA TYR A 54 6.91 3.29 14.68
C TYR A 54 7.33 3.94 13.36
N TYR A 55 7.67 5.24 13.38
CA TYR A 55 8.03 5.97 12.18
C TYR A 55 9.36 5.48 11.59
N ALA A 56 10.32 5.14 12.45
CA ALA A 56 11.58 4.52 12.03
C ALA A 56 11.35 3.16 11.36
N ALA A 57 10.54 2.31 11.98
CA ALA A 57 10.19 1.00 11.44
C ALA A 57 9.50 1.08 10.06
N PHE A 58 8.68 2.12 9.85
CA PHE A 58 7.96 2.33 8.59
C PHE A 58 8.87 2.70 7.41
N ARG A 59 10.04 3.33 7.66
CA ARG A 59 10.90 3.86 6.58
C ARG A 59 11.43 2.80 5.62
N VAL A 60 11.87 1.65 6.15
CA VAL A 60 12.47 0.60 5.33
C VAL A 60 11.43 -0.06 4.41
N PRO A 61 10.28 -0.54 4.90
CA PRO A 61 9.19 -1.03 4.05
C PRO A 61 8.73 -0.01 3.01
N ASP A 62 8.59 1.25 3.40
CA ASP A 62 8.16 2.33 2.51
C ASP A 62 9.17 2.59 1.38
N LEU A 63 10.47 2.58 1.69
CA LEU A 63 11.52 2.70 0.68
C LEU A 63 11.48 1.54 -0.32
N ILE A 64 11.34 0.31 0.18
CA ILE A 64 11.21 -0.90 -0.67
C ILE A 64 10.00 -0.76 -1.60
N PHE A 65 8.87 -0.31 -1.07
CA PHE A 65 7.66 -0.05 -1.86
C PHE A 65 7.89 1.02 -2.92
N ILE A 66 8.38 2.20 -2.55
CA ILE A 66 8.57 3.33 -3.48
C ILE A 66 9.52 2.93 -4.61
N VAL A 67 10.68 2.35 -4.28
CA VAL A 67 11.67 1.96 -5.28
C VAL A 67 11.15 0.82 -6.14
N GLY A 68 10.60 -0.24 -5.55
CA GLY A 68 10.08 -1.39 -6.28
C GLY A 68 8.91 -1.03 -7.19
N ALA A 69 7.87 -0.40 -6.64
CA ALA A 69 6.66 -0.06 -7.38
C ALA A 69 6.93 0.97 -8.49
N SER A 70 7.76 1.99 -8.22
CA SER A 70 8.10 3.00 -9.23
C SER A 70 8.94 2.39 -10.35
N ALA A 71 9.93 1.55 -10.02
CA ALA A 71 10.78 0.90 -11.02
C ALA A 71 9.98 0.04 -11.99
N VAL A 72 8.99 -0.73 -11.50
CA VAL A 72 8.21 -1.60 -12.39
C VAL A 72 7.10 -0.84 -13.11
N SER A 73 6.38 0.07 -12.45
CA SER A 73 5.26 0.78 -13.08
C SER A 73 5.74 1.72 -14.20
N LEU A 74 6.78 2.51 -13.94
CA LEU A 74 7.29 3.51 -14.89
C LEU A 74 8.16 2.89 -15.99
N SER A 75 9.02 1.93 -15.65
CA SER A 75 10.02 1.41 -16.59
C SER A 75 9.55 0.20 -17.39
N VAL A 76 8.54 -0.53 -16.91
CA VAL A 76 8.09 -1.79 -17.54
C VAL A 76 6.61 -1.75 -17.90
N LEU A 77 5.74 -1.43 -16.94
CA LEU A 77 4.31 -1.62 -17.15
C LEU A 77 3.73 -0.61 -18.16
N ILE A 78 3.94 0.69 -17.96
CA ILE A 78 3.42 1.73 -18.85
C ILE A 78 3.93 1.60 -20.30
N PRO A 79 5.25 1.50 -20.58
CA PRO A 79 5.76 1.51 -21.95
C PRO A 79 5.38 0.25 -22.75
N PHE A 80 5.40 -0.93 -22.13
CA PHE A 80 5.23 -2.19 -22.87
C PHE A 80 3.80 -2.71 -22.88
N LEU A 81 2.94 -2.29 -21.96
CA LEU A 81 1.56 -2.81 -21.92
C LEU A 81 0.74 -2.37 -23.14
N GLY A 82 0.93 -1.13 -23.63
CA GLY A 82 0.26 -0.65 -24.84
C GLY A 82 0.64 -1.46 -26.09
N GLU A 83 1.93 -1.78 -26.22
CA GLU A 83 2.45 -2.64 -27.30
C GLU A 83 1.83 -4.05 -27.21
N ARG A 84 1.88 -4.70 -26.04
CA ARG A 84 1.32 -6.05 -25.87
C ARG A 84 -0.20 -6.10 -26.04
N LEU A 85 -0.91 -5.02 -25.74
CA LEU A 85 -2.35 -4.90 -26.03
C LEU A 85 -2.63 -4.87 -27.53
N SER A 86 -1.79 -4.18 -28.32
CA SER A 86 -1.92 -4.15 -29.79
C SER A 86 -1.70 -5.51 -30.44
N GLU A 87 -0.90 -6.37 -29.81
CA GLU A 87 -0.62 -7.74 -30.26
C GLU A 87 -1.71 -8.77 -29.88
N GLY A 88 -2.75 -8.35 -29.15
CA GLY A 88 -3.89 -9.17 -28.75
C GLY A 88 -3.97 -9.43 -27.23
N LYS A 89 -5.21 -9.59 -26.74
CA LYS A 89 -5.53 -9.71 -25.31
C LYS A 89 -4.77 -10.83 -24.59
N GLU A 90 -4.55 -11.96 -25.25
CA GLU A 90 -3.84 -13.10 -24.64
C GLU A 90 -2.35 -12.81 -24.40
N ARG A 91 -1.69 -12.07 -25.32
CA ARG A 91 -0.29 -11.66 -25.12
C ARG A 91 -0.16 -10.62 -24.03
N ALA A 92 -1.08 -9.65 -23.96
CA ALA A 92 -1.15 -8.69 -22.87
C ALA A 92 -1.32 -9.39 -21.51
N ARG A 93 -2.22 -10.38 -21.42
CA ARG A 93 -2.43 -11.18 -20.19
C ARG A 93 -1.18 -11.92 -19.76
N ARG A 94 -0.53 -12.67 -20.66
CA ARG A 94 0.73 -13.37 -20.34
C ARG A 94 1.84 -12.43 -19.89
N PHE A 95 1.92 -11.23 -20.49
CA PHE A 95 2.87 -10.21 -20.08
C PHE A 95 2.58 -9.73 -18.66
N LEU A 96 1.32 -9.38 -18.36
CA LEU A 96 0.90 -8.98 -17.02
C LEU A 96 1.19 -10.09 -15.99
N ASP A 97 0.79 -11.33 -16.26
CA ASP A 97 1.06 -12.46 -15.34
C ASP A 97 2.55 -12.61 -15.03
N THR A 98 3.41 -12.46 -16.05
CA THR A 98 4.87 -12.50 -15.89
C THR A 98 5.38 -11.35 -15.03
N VAL A 99 4.97 -10.10 -15.34
CA VAL A 99 5.40 -8.91 -14.60
C VAL A 99 4.94 -8.98 -13.15
N PHE A 100 3.69 -9.35 -12.90
CA PHE A 100 3.12 -9.48 -11.56
C PHE A 100 3.84 -10.56 -10.75
N SER A 101 4.07 -11.73 -11.35
CA SER A 101 4.78 -12.84 -10.68
C SER A 101 6.22 -12.46 -10.34
N ALA A 102 6.95 -11.87 -11.29
CA ALA A 102 8.32 -11.42 -11.07
C ALA A 102 8.39 -10.31 -10.00
N PHE A 103 7.48 -9.34 -10.05
CA PHE A 103 7.39 -8.27 -9.06
C PHE A 103 7.08 -8.81 -7.66
N PHE A 104 6.08 -9.70 -7.54
CA PHE A 104 5.70 -10.30 -6.26
C PHE A 104 6.87 -11.08 -5.66
N LEU A 105 7.53 -11.93 -6.45
CA LEU A 105 8.69 -12.71 -6.00
C LEU A 105 9.84 -11.80 -5.59
N GLY A 106 10.16 -10.77 -6.39
CA GLY A 106 11.20 -9.80 -6.07
C GLY A 106 10.92 -9.04 -4.78
N MET A 107 9.70 -8.53 -4.61
CA MET A 107 9.30 -7.81 -3.40
C MET A 107 9.27 -8.70 -2.18
N ALA A 108 8.78 -9.94 -2.31
CA ALA A 108 8.80 -10.93 -1.23
C ALA A 108 10.23 -11.27 -0.82
N LEU A 109 11.14 -11.46 -1.77
CA LEU A 109 12.55 -11.75 -1.50
C LEU A 109 13.25 -10.59 -0.80
N ILE A 110 13.12 -9.36 -1.33
CA ILE A 110 13.72 -8.16 -0.72
C ILE A 110 13.16 -7.94 0.69
N SER A 111 11.85 -8.11 0.86
CA SER A 111 11.20 -7.98 2.17
C SER A 111 11.64 -9.07 3.14
N ALA A 112 11.82 -10.31 2.67
CA ALA A 112 12.34 -11.41 3.50
C ALA A 112 13.78 -11.16 3.95
N VAL A 113 14.64 -10.65 3.07
CA VAL A 113 16.01 -10.25 3.44
C VAL A 113 15.97 -9.14 4.48
N ALA A 114 15.19 -8.07 4.23
CA ALA A 114 15.03 -6.97 5.18
C ALA A 114 14.48 -7.44 6.55
N TYR A 115 13.58 -8.43 6.56
CA TYR A 115 13.03 -9.03 7.77
C TYR A 115 14.12 -9.69 8.63
N LEU A 116 15.01 -10.45 7.99
CA LEU A 116 16.12 -11.14 8.67
C LEU A 116 17.11 -10.12 9.25
N VAL A 117 17.45 -9.08 8.49
CA VAL A 117 18.41 -8.05 8.91
C VAL A 117 17.78 -6.86 9.67
N ALA A 118 16.48 -6.93 10.00
CA ALA A 118 15.75 -5.80 10.61
C ALA A 118 16.44 -5.21 11.88
N PRO A 119 17.00 -5.99 12.83
CA PRO A 119 17.72 -5.42 13.97
C PRO A 119 18.95 -4.62 13.57
N PHE A 120 19.70 -5.10 12.57
CA PHE A 120 20.85 -4.39 12.03
C PHE A 120 20.43 -3.08 11.35
N LEU A 121 19.37 -3.11 10.54
CA LEU A 121 18.84 -1.91 9.88
C LEU A 121 18.36 -0.88 10.91
N ALA A 122 17.64 -1.32 11.95
CA ALA A 122 17.16 -0.47 13.03
C ALA A 122 18.33 0.21 13.76
N GLY A 123 19.33 -0.57 14.20
CA GLY A 123 20.50 0.01 14.90
C GLY A 123 21.38 0.89 14.02
N ARG A 124 21.53 0.56 12.73
CA ARG A 124 22.45 1.27 11.83
C ARG A 124 21.89 2.57 11.26
N PHE A 125 20.59 2.59 10.93
CA PHE A 125 19.92 3.78 10.39
C PHE A 125 19.36 4.71 11.46
N PHE A 126 19.16 4.21 12.69
CA PHE A 126 18.66 4.99 13.80
C PHE A 126 19.61 4.90 15.02
N PRO A 127 20.86 5.40 14.91
CA PRO A 127 21.89 5.22 15.94
C PRO A 127 21.60 5.94 17.27
N GLY A 128 20.61 6.84 17.30
CA GLY A 128 20.18 7.50 18.54
C GLY A 128 19.25 6.66 19.41
N PHE A 129 18.82 5.48 18.95
CA PHE A 129 17.93 4.60 19.70
C PHE A 129 18.71 3.70 20.67
N GLY A 130 18.20 3.58 21.90
CA GLY A 130 18.69 2.59 22.86
C GLY A 130 18.34 1.16 22.43
N GLU A 131 18.94 0.16 23.08
CA GLU A 131 18.79 -1.26 22.72
C GLU A 131 17.33 -1.72 22.66
N GLU A 132 16.51 -1.34 23.65
CA GLU A 132 15.09 -1.68 23.69
C GLU A 132 14.31 -1.05 22.53
N GLN A 133 14.58 0.22 22.22
CA GLN A 133 13.92 0.92 21.12
C GLN A 133 14.35 0.37 19.75
N VAL A 134 15.59 -0.06 19.60
CA VAL A 134 16.07 -0.80 18.42
C VAL A 134 15.33 -2.13 18.27
N ALA A 135 15.19 -2.90 19.34
CA ALA A 135 14.46 -4.17 19.33
C ALA A 135 12.98 -4.00 18.99
N GLN A 136 12.34 -2.96 19.55
CA GLN A 136 10.96 -2.59 19.23
C GLN A 136 10.82 -2.17 17.76
N THR A 137 11.70 -1.30 17.27
CA THR A 137 11.72 -0.86 15.86
C THR A 137 11.86 -2.05 14.91
N ALA A 138 12.78 -2.98 15.20
CA ALA A 138 12.98 -4.17 14.40
C ALA A 138 11.72 -5.07 14.37
N THR A 139 11.02 -5.20 15.50
CA THR A 139 9.78 -5.98 15.60
C THR A 139 8.66 -5.37 14.78
N LEU A 140 8.47 -4.04 14.88
CA LEU A 140 7.48 -3.33 14.07
C LEU A 140 7.81 -3.41 12.58
N MET A 141 9.07 -3.21 12.21
CA MET A 141 9.54 -3.25 10.83
C MET A 141 9.22 -4.61 10.19
N ARG A 142 9.49 -5.70 10.92
CA ARG A 142 9.19 -7.07 10.48
C ARG A 142 7.73 -7.28 10.10
N ILE A 143 6.79 -6.76 10.88
CA ILE A 143 5.35 -6.84 10.58
C ILE A 143 5.01 -5.93 9.39
N MET A 144 5.55 -4.70 9.38
CA MET A 144 5.29 -3.72 8.32
C MET A 144 5.87 -4.15 6.96
N LEU A 145 6.84 -5.06 6.89
CA LEU A 145 7.36 -5.59 5.63
C LEU A 145 6.32 -6.37 4.78
N LEU A 146 5.13 -6.66 5.33
CA LEU A 146 3.98 -7.12 4.53
C LEU A 146 3.42 -6.02 3.61
N GLN A 147 3.52 -4.75 4.04
CA GLN A 147 3.03 -3.57 3.33
C GLN A 147 3.57 -3.45 1.90
N PRO A 148 4.90 -3.46 1.63
CA PRO A 148 5.43 -3.27 0.28
C PRO A 148 4.93 -4.34 -0.69
N ILE A 149 4.68 -5.56 -0.22
CA ILE A 149 4.12 -6.65 -1.02
C ILE A 149 2.68 -6.33 -1.43
N PHE A 150 1.81 -6.04 -0.46
CA PHE A 150 0.40 -5.75 -0.74
C PHE A 150 0.19 -4.46 -1.53
N LEU A 151 0.85 -3.37 -1.13
CA LEU A 151 0.76 -2.09 -1.83
C LEU A 151 1.36 -2.18 -3.23
N GLY A 152 2.49 -2.87 -3.38
CA GLY A 152 3.14 -3.06 -4.67
C GLY A 152 2.24 -3.77 -5.68
N VAL A 153 1.68 -4.92 -5.29
CA VAL A 153 0.73 -5.67 -6.13
C VAL A 153 -0.51 -4.82 -6.42
N SER A 154 -1.03 -4.12 -5.41
CA SER A 154 -2.17 -3.22 -5.60
C SER A 154 -1.87 -2.08 -6.58
N ASN A 155 -0.65 -1.56 -6.63
CA ASN A 155 -0.25 -0.48 -7.53
C ASN A 155 -0.11 -0.95 -8.98
N LEU A 156 0.35 -2.18 -9.19
CA LEU A 156 0.33 -2.77 -10.53
C LEU A 156 -1.11 -2.92 -11.04
N PHE A 157 -2.03 -3.40 -10.20
CA PHE A 157 -3.45 -3.46 -10.56
C PHE A 157 -4.04 -2.07 -10.80
N ALA A 158 -3.75 -1.12 -9.92
CA ALA A 158 -4.16 0.26 -10.09
C ALA A 158 -3.72 0.84 -11.44
N SER A 159 -2.50 0.52 -11.90
CA SER A 159 -2.01 0.99 -13.20
C SER A 159 -2.85 0.44 -14.36
N VAL A 160 -3.28 -0.82 -14.30
CA VAL A 160 -4.22 -1.39 -15.27
C VAL A 160 -5.58 -0.67 -15.21
N THR A 161 -6.13 -0.46 -14.01
CA THR A 161 -7.43 0.23 -13.86
C THR A 161 -7.42 1.68 -14.36
N GLN A 162 -6.28 2.37 -14.22
CA GLN A 162 -6.10 3.72 -14.74
C GLN A 162 -6.07 3.74 -16.27
N LEU A 163 -5.41 2.75 -16.90
CA LEU A 163 -5.42 2.60 -18.36
C LEU A 163 -6.81 2.30 -18.91
N GLU A 164 -7.63 1.55 -18.16
CA GLU A 164 -9.04 1.30 -18.47
C GLU A 164 -9.99 2.44 -18.08
N ARG A 165 -9.46 3.57 -17.58
CA ARG A 165 -10.24 4.76 -17.14
C ARG A 165 -11.25 4.47 -16.03
N ARG A 166 -10.99 3.45 -15.20
CA ARG A 166 -11.81 3.03 -14.04
C ARG A 166 -11.22 3.60 -12.74
N PHE A 167 -11.25 4.92 -12.60
CA PHE A 167 -10.51 5.63 -11.54
C PHE A 167 -11.08 5.48 -10.13
N PHE A 168 -12.33 5.05 -9.95
CA PHE A 168 -12.96 4.99 -8.62
C PHE A 168 -12.23 4.06 -7.65
N ILE A 169 -11.87 2.86 -8.11
CA ILE A 169 -11.21 1.85 -7.27
C ILE A 169 -9.82 2.35 -6.87
N TYR A 170 -9.08 2.89 -7.85
CA TYR A 170 -7.79 3.54 -7.61
C TYR A 170 -7.89 4.67 -6.58
N ALA A 171 -8.88 5.54 -6.72
CA ALA A 171 -9.11 6.67 -5.82
C ALA A 171 -9.47 6.24 -4.40
N ALA A 172 -10.21 5.12 -4.24
CA ALA A 172 -10.64 4.60 -2.95
C ALA A 172 -9.53 3.87 -2.17
N SER A 173 -8.54 3.29 -2.85
CA SER A 173 -7.49 2.49 -2.21
C SER A 173 -6.73 3.21 -1.07
N PRO A 174 -6.29 4.49 -1.21
CA PRO A 174 -5.60 5.22 -0.14
C PRO A 174 -6.48 5.50 1.10
N ILE A 175 -7.79 5.66 0.92
CA ILE A 175 -8.74 5.84 2.02
C ILE A 175 -8.77 4.59 2.89
N LEU A 176 -8.84 3.41 2.26
CA LEU A 176 -8.85 2.12 2.95
C LEU A 176 -7.51 1.83 3.65
N TYR A 177 -6.40 2.26 3.06
CA TYR A 177 -5.09 2.18 3.69
C TYR A 177 -5.06 2.95 5.02
N ASN A 178 -5.48 4.22 5.01
CA ASN A 178 -5.57 5.02 6.24
C ASN A 178 -6.57 4.44 7.24
N ALA A 179 -7.72 3.94 6.77
CA ALA A 179 -8.71 3.31 7.64
C ALA A 179 -8.14 2.08 8.38
N GLY A 180 -7.32 1.26 7.72
CA GLY A 180 -6.64 0.13 8.36
C GLY A 180 -5.65 0.56 9.44
N ILE A 181 -4.88 1.63 9.21
CA ILE A 181 -3.95 2.15 10.23
C ILE A 181 -4.72 2.72 11.43
N ILE A 182 -5.80 3.47 11.18
CA ILE A 182 -6.68 3.99 12.25
C ILE A 182 -7.27 2.82 13.05
N ALA A 183 -7.75 1.76 12.38
CA ALA A 183 -8.23 0.56 13.06
C ALA A 183 -7.13 -0.13 13.89
N GLY A 184 -5.87 -0.06 13.43
CA GLY A 184 -4.70 -0.49 14.19
C GLY A 184 -4.60 0.20 15.55
N VAL A 185 -4.71 1.52 15.59
CA VAL A 185 -4.69 2.29 16.86
C VAL A 185 -5.91 1.99 17.71
N LEU A 186 -7.10 2.02 17.12
CA LEU A 186 -8.33 1.96 17.91
C LEU A 186 -8.66 0.55 18.43
N PHE A 187 -8.25 -0.50 17.71
CA PHE A 187 -8.70 -1.86 17.99
C PHE A 187 -7.57 -2.88 18.18
N LEU A 188 -6.43 -2.72 17.52
CA LEU A 188 -5.33 -3.69 17.62
C LEU A 188 -4.36 -3.30 18.74
N TYR A 189 -4.00 -2.02 18.83
CA TYR A 189 -3.11 -1.52 19.87
C TYR A 189 -3.58 -1.85 21.30
N PRO A 190 -4.87 -1.68 21.67
CA PRO A 190 -5.35 -2.05 23.00
C PRO A 190 -5.24 -3.55 23.32
N ARG A 191 -5.09 -4.42 22.31
CA ARG A 191 -5.07 -5.88 22.48
C ARG A 191 -3.68 -6.47 22.44
N VAL A 192 -2.83 -5.98 21.55
CA VAL A 192 -1.50 -6.55 21.29
C VAL A 192 -0.37 -5.52 21.47
N GLY A 193 -0.68 -4.37 22.09
CA GLY A 193 0.26 -3.29 22.34
C GLY A 193 0.78 -2.66 21.06
N VAL A 194 2.02 -2.15 21.09
CA VAL A 194 2.65 -1.41 19.99
C VAL A 194 2.63 -2.19 18.66
N ALA A 195 2.73 -3.53 18.70
CA ALA A 195 2.63 -4.37 17.51
C ALA A 195 1.29 -4.16 16.76
N GLY A 196 0.23 -3.75 17.45
CA GLY A 196 -1.07 -3.43 16.86
C GLY A 196 -1.01 -2.25 15.87
N LEU A 197 -0.09 -1.32 16.06
CA LEU A 197 0.15 -0.23 15.12
C LEU A 197 0.72 -0.76 13.78
N ALA A 198 1.69 -1.67 13.87
CA ALA A 198 2.29 -2.32 12.69
C ALA A 198 1.28 -3.23 11.97
N TRP A 199 0.46 -3.96 12.72
CA TRP A 199 -0.63 -4.73 12.13
C TRP A 199 -1.70 -3.85 11.48
N GLY A 200 -1.92 -2.63 11.99
CA GLY A 200 -2.76 -1.62 11.33
C GLY A 200 -2.23 -1.24 9.94
N VAL A 201 -0.91 -1.07 9.80
CA VAL A 201 -0.26 -0.83 8.50
C VAL A 201 -0.45 -2.01 7.54
N ALA A 202 -0.22 -3.24 8.02
CA ALA A 202 -0.42 -4.45 7.22
C ALA A 202 -1.89 -4.62 6.80
N LEU A 203 -2.84 -4.39 7.72
CA LEU A 203 -4.28 -4.41 7.44
C LEU A 203 -4.66 -3.35 6.42
N GLY A 204 -4.20 -2.11 6.58
CA GLY A 204 -4.43 -1.04 5.61
C GLY A 204 -3.94 -1.44 4.22
N ALA A 205 -2.73 -1.99 4.13
CA ALA A 205 -2.15 -2.41 2.85
C ALA A 205 -2.95 -3.56 2.22
N LEU A 206 -3.42 -4.51 3.03
CA LEU A 206 -4.30 -5.57 2.58
C LEU A 206 -5.64 -5.03 2.07
N LEU A 207 -6.27 -4.08 2.77
CA LEU A 207 -7.53 -3.46 2.33
C LEU A 207 -7.35 -2.64 1.04
N HIS A 208 -6.21 -1.95 0.92
CA HIS A 208 -5.82 -1.22 -0.29
C HIS A 208 -5.75 -2.16 -1.50
N LEU A 209 -5.23 -3.39 -1.34
CA LEU A 209 -5.24 -4.43 -2.36
C LEU A 209 -6.64 -5.04 -2.56
N ALA A 210 -7.35 -5.34 -1.47
CA ALA A 210 -8.62 -6.07 -1.51
C ALA A 210 -9.69 -5.36 -2.33
N VAL A 211 -9.71 -4.02 -2.34
CA VAL A 211 -10.66 -3.25 -3.14
C VAL A 211 -10.46 -3.41 -4.65
N GLN A 212 -9.25 -3.81 -5.09
CA GLN A 212 -8.93 -4.08 -6.49
C GLN A 212 -9.45 -5.45 -6.95
N ILE A 213 -9.57 -6.44 -6.03
CA ILE A 213 -9.91 -7.84 -6.34
C ILE A 213 -11.22 -8.01 -7.13
N PRO A 214 -12.34 -7.34 -6.80
CA PRO A 214 -13.60 -7.54 -7.52
C PRO A 214 -13.54 -7.21 -9.01
N LEU A 215 -12.70 -6.25 -9.40
CA LEU A 215 -12.50 -5.91 -10.81
C LEU A 215 -11.67 -7.00 -11.51
N LEU A 216 -10.63 -7.50 -10.85
CA LEU A 216 -9.75 -8.54 -11.40
C LEU A 216 -10.51 -9.83 -11.72
N LEU A 217 -11.41 -10.25 -10.82
CA LEU A 217 -12.23 -11.45 -11.04
C LEU A 217 -13.25 -11.29 -12.17
N ARG A 218 -13.50 -10.08 -12.64
CA ARG A 218 -14.45 -9.78 -13.73
C ARG A 218 -13.77 -9.49 -15.06
N SER A 219 -12.52 -9.00 -15.03
CA SER A 219 -11.72 -8.69 -16.22
C SER A 219 -10.85 -9.86 -16.71
N GLY A 220 -10.70 -10.92 -15.91
CA GLY A 220 -9.96 -12.15 -16.23
C GLY A 220 -10.83 -13.25 -16.84
#